data_AF-A0A662ELQ7-F1
#
_entry.id   AF-A0A662ELQ7-F1
#
_cell.length_a   1.000
_cell.length_b   1.000
_cell.length_c   1.000
_cell.angle_alpha   90.00
_cell.angle_beta   90.00
_cell.angle_gamma   90.00
#
_symmetry.space_group_name_H-M   'P 1'
#
loop_
_entity.id
_entity.type
_entity.pdbx_description
1 polymer ?
#
loop_
_entity_poly.entity_id
_entity_poly.type
_entity_poly.pdbx_seq_one_letter_code
_entity_poly.pdbx_strand_id
1 'polypeptide(L)'
;MERRKPSRSCDAGRHQPLSAQGPPGHGQADSGLMNVLQSTHLLDSDVIIWVLRGRRETVKLVQEIAKIGVPACFPISLIEVLIGAKPGEEERARKFLAALELLPVDRAVAEKATEYAKAYQDEKNPDFADAIIAATAVVHDLALVTYNRRHYPMPEIRFYPPTSRG
;
A
#
# COMPACT_ATOMS: atom_id res chain seq x y z
N MET A 1 -72.80 -1.45 17.06
CA MET A 1 -72.28 -2.84 16.96
C MET A 1 -70.83 -2.74 16.53
N GLU A 2 -69.92 -2.71 17.50
CA GLU A 2 -68.51 -2.38 17.26
C GLU A 2 -67.64 -3.55 17.75
N ARG A 3 -66.82 -4.09 16.85
CA ARG A 3 -66.08 -5.33 17.04
C ARG A 3 -64.84 -5.08 17.91
N ARG A 4 -64.80 -5.71 19.09
CA ARG A 4 -63.63 -5.77 19.97
C ARG A 4 -62.48 -6.54 19.30
N LYS A 5 -61.29 -5.96 19.23
CA LYS A 5 -60.03 -6.68 18.95
C LYS A 5 -59.43 -7.20 20.27
N PRO A 6 -58.95 -8.45 20.34
CA PRO A 6 -58.31 -8.97 21.54
C PRO A 6 -56.82 -8.57 21.61
N SER A 7 -56.40 -8.25 22.83
CA SER A 7 -55.05 -7.93 23.30
C SER A 7 -54.07 -9.10 23.13
N ARG A 8 -52.90 -8.84 22.53
CA ARG A 8 -51.75 -9.76 22.58
C ARG A 8 -50.79 -9.29 23.68
N SER A 9 -50.74 -10.05 24.77
CA SER A 9 -49.70 -9.98 25.78
C SER A 9 -48.39 -10.48 25.18
N CYS A 10 -47.33 -9.67 25.22
CA CYS A 10 -45.98 -10.12 24.93
C CYS A 10 -45.41 -10.76 26.19
N ASP A 11 -45.16 -12.07 26.11
CA ASP A 11 -44.54 -12.87 27.15
C ASP A 11 -43.02 -12.62 27.13
N ALA A 12 -42.48 -12.18 28.26
CA ALA A 12 -41.07 -11.84 28.43
C ALA A 12 -40.27 -13.12 28.66
N GLY A 13 -39.80 -13.73 27.58
CA GLY A 13 -38.90 -14.88 27.60
C GLY A 13 -37.58 -14.56 28.30
N ARG A 14 -37.29 -15.32 29.36
CA ARG A 14 -36.00 -15.38 30.09
C ARG A 14 -34.83 -15.59 29.13
N HIS A 15 -33.93 -14.62 29.03
CA HIS A 15 -32.61 -14.82 28.43
C HIS A 15 -31.64 -15.35 29.49
N GLN A 16 -31.17 -16.59 29.34
CA GLN A 16 -29.94 -17.06 29.99
C GLN A 16 -28.73 -16.53 29.21
N PRO A 17 -27.64 -16.08 29.88
CA PRO A 17 -26.44 -15.65 29.18
C PRO A 17 -25.64 -16.86 28.66
N LEU A 18 -25.24 -16.80 27.38
CA LEU A 18 -24.25 -17.72 26.83
C LEU A 18 -22.86 -17.41 27.42
N SER A 19 -22.29 -18.36 28.15
CA SER A 19 -20.87 -18.38 28.51
C SER A 19 -20.05 -18.77 27.26
N ALA A 20 -19.49 -17.79 26.56
CA ALA A 20 -18.52 -18.03 25.50
C ALA A 20 -17.11 -17.94 26.10
N GLN A 21 -16.44 -19.08 26.10
CA GLN A 21 -15.07 -19.27 26.54
C GLN A 21 -14.11 -18.42 25.68
N GLY A 22 -13.09 -17.83 26.32
CA GLY A 22 -12.08 -17.01 25.66
C GLY A 22 -11.24 -17.79 24.63
N PRO A 23 -10.61 -17.11 23.66
CA PRO A 23 -9.83 -17.77 22.63
C PRO A 23 -8.58 -18.45 23.24
N PRO A 24 -8.17 -19.62 22.71
CA PRO A 24 -7.00 -20.32 23.21
C PRO A 24 -5.70 -19.70 22.69
N GLY A 25 -4.71 -19.61 23.60
CA GLY A 25 -3.29 -19.83 23.34
C GLY A 25 -2.55 -18.93 22.36
N HIS A 26 -1.70 -18.04 22.88
CA HIS A 26 -0.56 -17.49 22.15
C HIS A 26 0.45 -18.61 21.84
N GLY A 27 0.30 -19.22 20.67
CA GLY A 27 1.37 -19.97 20.04
C GLY A 27 2.49 -19.00 19.68
N GLN A 28 3.58 -19.03 20.44
CA GLN A 28 4.86 -18.49 20.00
C GLN A 28 5.30 -19.34 18.81
N ALA A 29 5.09 -18.82 17.61
CA ALA A 29 5.78 -19.31 16.43
C ALA A 29 7.21 -18.77 16.49
N ASP A 30 8.11 -19.59 17.03
CA ASP A 30 9.51 -19.54 16.65
C ASP A 30 9.60 -19.94 15.18
N SER A 31 9.86 -18.97 14.30
CA SER A 31 10.20 -19.23 12.90
C SER A 31 11.47 -18.45 12.60
N GLY A 32 12.59 -19.16 12.74
CA GLY A 32 13.92 -18.64 12.50
C GLY A 32 14.05 -17.93 11.16
N LEU A 33 14.83 -16.85 11.18
CA LEU A 33 15.54 -16.25 10.05
C LEU A 33 14.90 -16.48 8.67
N MET A 34 13.70 -15.94 8.49
CA MET A 34 13.31 -15.45 7.17
C MET A 34 14.21 -14.25 6.89
N ASN A 35 15.43 -14.49 6.39
CA ASN A 35 16.18 -13.46 5.70
C ASN A 35 15.47 -13.25 4.35
N VAL A 36 14.22 -12.75 4.42
CA VAL A 36 13.56 -12.11 3.30
C VAL A 36 14.53 -11.03 2.89
N LEU A 37 14.92 -11.00 1.61
CA LEU A 37 15.59 -9.84 1.06
C LEU A 37 14.63 -8.67 1.28
N GLN A 38 14.82 -7.95 2.39
CA GLN A 38 13.95 -6.85 2.77
C GLN A 38 13.91 -5.86 1.60
N SER A 39 12.72 -5.42 1.24
CA SER A 39 12.60 -4.34 0.27
C SER A 39 13.40 -3.14 0.75
N THR A 40 14.13 -2.52 -0.18
CA THR A 40 14.93 -1.31 0.10
C THR A 40 14.44 -0.11 -0.70
N HIS A 41 13.62 -0.35 -1.73
CA HIS A 41 13.17 0.64 -2.69
C HIS A 41 11.69 0.48 -2.99
N LEU A 42 10.94 1.57 -2.97
CA LEU A 42 9.54 1.62 -3.37
C LEU A 42 9.45 2.23 -4.78
N LEU A 43 8.92 1.47 -5.74
CA LEU A 43 8.69 1.93 -7.10
C LEU A 43 7.35 2.64 -7.20
N ASP A 44 7.39 3.89 -7.65
CA ASP A 44 6.21 4.66 -8.05
C ASP A 44 5.63 4.11 -9.38
N SER A 45 4.37 4.42 -9.68
CA SER A 45 3.66 3.89 -10.85
C SER A 45 4.30 4.37 -12.16
N ASP A 46 4.80 5.59 -12.21
CA ASP A 46 5.48 6.13 -13.39
C ASP A 46 6.73 5.31 -13.79
N VAL A 47 7.53 4.89 -12.81
CA VAL A 47 8.70 4.02 -12.99
C VAL A 47 8.27 2.65 -13.50
N ILE A 48 7.25 2.04 -12.89
CA ILE A 48 6.71 0.75 -13.33
C ILE A 48 6.23 0.83 -14.78
N ILE A 49 5.48 1.88 -15.13
CA ILE A 49 5.01 2.12 -16.49
C ILE A 49 6.18 2.24 -17.48
N TRP A 50 7.24 2.96 -17.12
CA TRP A 50 8.42 3.09 -17.99
C TRP A 50 9.20 1.78 -18.16
N VAL A 51 9.26 0.93 -17.14
CA VAL A 51 9.81 -0.43 -17.28
C VAL A 51 8.99 -1.26 -18.26
N LEU A 52 7.66 -1.24 -18.13
CA LEU A 52 6.76 -1.99 -19.02
C LEU A 52 6.84 -1.50 -20.47
N ARG A 53 7.07 -0.20 -20.68
CA ARG A 53 7.35 0.40 -21.99
C ARG A 53 8.75 0.10 -22.53
N GLY A 54 9.61 -0.55 -21.75
CA GLY A 54 10.96 -0.95 -22.17
C GLY A 54 11.97 0.19 -22.22
N ARG A 55 11.76 1.28 -21.46
CA ARG A 55 12.74 2.37 -21.38
C ARG A 55 14.06 1.85 -20.81
N ARG A 56 15.11 1.84 -21.62
CA ARG A 56 16.39 1.18 -21.33
C ARG A 56 17.02 1.63 -20.01
N GLU A 57 17.00 2.94 -19.72
CA GLU A 57 17.58 3.44 -18.47
C GLU A 57 16.79 2.97 -17.25
N THR A 58 15.45 2.98 -17.33
CA THR A 58 14.58 2.56 -16.22
C THR A 58 14.68 1.06 -15.96
N VAL A 59 14.70 0.24 -17.03
CA VAL A 59 14.90 -1.21 -16.92
C VAL A 59 16.22 -1.51 -16.22
N LYS A 60 17.31 -0.85 -16.64
CA LYS A 60 18.62 -0.99 -15.98
C LYS A 60 18.58 -0.56 -14.52
N LEU A 61 17.97 0.58 -14.21
CA LEU A 61 17.83 1.09 -12.85
C LEU A 61 17.15 0.05 -11.94
N VAL A 62 16.01 -0.48 -12.37
CA VAL A 62 15.25 -1.49 -11.59
C VAL A 62 16.01 -2.81 -11.50
N GLN A 63 16.75 -3.20 -12.54
CA GLN A 63 17.65 -4.37 -12.48
C GLN A 63 18.78 -4.19 -11.48
N GLU A 64 19.38 -3.00 -11.37
CA GLU A 64 20.39 -2.72 -10.34
C GLU A 64 19.80 -2.75 -8.93
N ILE A 65 18.59 -2.19 -8.74
CA ILE A 65 17.87 -2.28 -7.46
C ILE A 65 17.61 -3.76 -7.09
N ALA A 66 17.17 -4.56 -8.06
CA ALA A 66 16.88 -5.98 -7.87
C ALA A 66 18.10 -6.82 -7.47
N LYS A 67 19.33 -6.33 -7.69
CA LYS A 67 20.56 -6.97 -7.18
C LYS A 67 20.78 -6.75 -5.68
N ILE A 68 20.15 -5.72 -5.10
CA ILE A 68 20.28 -5.33 -3.70
C ILE A 68 19.17 -5.97 -2.86
N GLY A 69 17.95 -6.01 -3.39
CA GLY A 69 16.78 -6.62 -2.75
C GLY A 69 15.56 -6.62 -3.68
N VAL A 70 14.46 -7.22 -3.25
CA VAL A 70 13.22 -7.19 -4.03
C VAL A 70 12.68 -5.75 -4.03
N PRO A 71 12.40 -5.12 -5.18
CA PRO A 71 11.75 -3.82 -5.18
C PRO A 71 10.29 -3.95 -4.74
N ALA A 72 9.79 -2.99 -3.96
CA ALA A 72 8.41 -2.93 -3.55
C ALA A 72 7.56 -2.06 -4.51
N CYS A 73 6.25 -2.27 -4.49
CA CYS A 73 5.26 -1.33 -4.99
C CYS A 73 4.08 -1.21 -4.03
N PHE A 74 3.28 -0.17 -4.26
CA PHE A 74 2.09 0.12 -3.49
C PHE A 74 0.81 -0.34 -4.24
N PRO A 75 -0.25 -0.83 -3.57
CA PRO A 75 -1.51 -1.24 -4.20
C PRO A 75 -2.12 -0.24 -5.19
N ILE A 76 -2.06 1.08 -4.94
CA ILE A 76 -2.58 2.04 -5.93
C ILE A 76 -1.72 2.01 -7.20
N SER A 77 -0.39 1.93 -7.11
CA SER A 77 0.47 1.80 -8.29
C SER A 77 0.18 0.53 -9.09
N LEU A 78 -0.13 -0.59 -8.42
CA LEU A 78 -0.59 -1.82 -9.08
C LEU A 78 -1.92 -1.59 -9.83
N ILE A 79 -2.88 -0.94 -9.19
CA ILE A 79 -4.19 -0.63 -9.79
C ILE A 79 -4.03 0.26 -11.02
N GLU A 80 -3.27 1.35 -10.90
CA GLU A 80 -3.02 2.29 -12.00
C GLU A 80 -2.38 1.62 -13.21
N VAL A 81 -1.38 0.76 -12.97
CA VAL A 81 -0.69 0.02 -14.02
C VAL A 81 -1.62 -0.94 -14.74
N LEU A 82 -2.46 -1.68 -14.00
CA LEU A 82 -3.41 -2.62 -14.60
C LEU A 82 -4.57 -1.94 -15.33
N ILE A 83 -5.07 -0.80 -14.82
CA ILE A 83 -6.07 0.02 -15.50
C ILE A 83 -5.48 0.61 -16.79
N GLY A 84 -4.23 1.06 -16.75
CA GLY A 84 -3.55 1.67 -17.90
C GLY A 84 -3.03 0.69 -18.95
N ALA A 85 -2.99 -0.61 -18.66
CA ALA A 85 -2.49 -1.63 -19.57
C ALA A 85 -3.43 -1.84 -20.77
N LYS A 86 -2.88 -1.83 -21.99
CA LYS A 86 -3.67 -2.10 -23.20
C LYS A 86 -3.92 -3.60 -23.39
N PRO A 87 -4.90 -3.98 -24.22
CA PRO A 87 -5.05 -5.38 -24.65
C PRO A 87 -3.73 -5.94 -25.19
N GLY A 88 -3.29 -7.07 -24.64
CA GLY A 88 -1.99 -7.69 -24.96
C GLY A 88 -0.80 -7.27 -24.07
N GLU A 89 -0.92 -6.18 -23.30
CA GLU A 89 0.11 -5.75 -22.34
C GLU A 89 -0.16 -6.30 -20.92
N GLU A 90 -1.40 -6.67 -20.61
CA GLU A 90 -1.86 -7.04 -19.27
C GLU A 90 -1.09 -8.23 -18.67
N GLU A 91 -0.87 -9.29 -19.45
CA GLU A 91 -0.14 -10.48 -18.96
C GLU A 91 1.29 -10.11 -18.58
N ARG A 92 1.95 -9.27 -19.39
CA ARG A 92 3.31 -8.77 -19.09
C ARG A 92 3.31 -7.89 -17.85
N ALA A 93 2.31 -7.00 -17.70
CA ALA A 93 2.17 -6.14 -16.54
C ALA A 93 1.99 -6.96 -15.26
N ARG A 94 1.08 -7.96 -15.26
CA ARG A 94 0.85 -8.86 -14.12
C ARG A 94 2.10 -9.66 -13.76
N LYS A 95 2.82 -10.21 -14.75
CA LYS A 95 4.08 -10.93 -14.51
C LYS A 95 5.14 -10.04 -13.86
N PHE A 96 5.27 -8.80 -14.31
CA PHE A 96 6.21 -7.86 -13.71
C PHE A 96 5.81 -7.47 -12.28
N LEU A 97 4.55 -7.12 -12.06
CA LEU A 97 4.02 -6.75 -10.74
C LEU A 97 4.12 -7.89 -9.73
N ALA A 98 3.94 -9.15 -10.16
CA ALA A 98 4.10 -10.32 -9.30
C ALA A 98 5.55 -10.57 -8.83
N ALA A 99 6.53 -9.92 -9.46
CA ALA A 99 7.93 -9.97 -9.04
C ALA A 99 8.30 -8.87 -8.03
N LEU A 100 7.37 -7.96 -7.72
CA LEU A 100 7.55 -6.90 -6.73
C LEU A 100 6.92 -7.30 -5.39
N GLU A 101 7.48 -6.79 -4.30
CA GLU A 101 6.82 -6.89 -2.99
C GLU A 101 5.65 -5.89 -2.94
N LEU A 102 4.43 -6.36 -2.67
CA LEU A 102 3.26 -5.49 -2.53
C LEU A 102 3.06 -5.09 -1.07
N LEU A 103 3.34 -3.83 -0.74
CA LEU A 103 3.24 -3.35 0.65
C LEU A 103 1.81 -2.89 0.99
N PRO A 104 1.20 -3.40 2.07
CA PRO A 104 -0.15 -3.02 2.46
C PRO A 104 -0.24 -1.59 3.01
N VAL A 105 -1.43 -0.98 2.96
CA VAL A 105 -1.77 0.17 3.82
C VAL A 105 -2.19 -0.37 5.17
N ASP A 106 -1.28 -0.32 6.15
CA ASP A 106 -1.64 -0.57 7.54
C ASP A 106 -2.00 0.73 8.27
N ARG A 107 -2.23 0.64 9.58
CA ARG A 107 -2.56 1.79 10.42
C ARG A 107 -1.46 2.85 10.42
N ALA A 108 -0.20 2.45 10.50
CA ALA A 108 0.93 3.38 10.56
C ALA A 108 1.06 4.16 9.25
N VAL A 109 0.91 3.47 8.11
CA VAL A 109 0.86 4.12 6.79
C VAL A 109 -0.33 5.08 6.70
N ALA A 110 -1.53 4.66 7.11
CA ALA A 110 -2.72 5.50 7.03
C ALA A 110 -2.63 6.77 7.90
N GLU A 111 -2.11 6.65 9.12
CA GLU A 111 -1.90 7.78 10.02
C GLU A 111 -0.86 8.74 9.44
N LYS A 112 0.27 8.22 8.94
CA LYS A 112 1.31 9.06 8.31
C LYS A 112 0.84 9.73 7.03
N ALA A 113 0.06 9.04 6.19
CA ALA A 113 -0.54 9.61 4.99
C ALA A 113 -1.51 10.76 5.34
N THR A 114 -2.25 10.62 6.43
CA THR A 114 -3.13 11.67 6.94
C THR A 114 -2.35 12.90 7.41
N GLU A 115 -1.20 12.71 8.07
CA GLU A 115 -0.31 13.82 8.43
C GLU A 115 0.15 14.59 7.19
N TYR A 116 0.62 13.88 6.15
CA TYR A 116 1.06 14.50 4.90
C TYR A 116 -0.09 15.20 4.18
N ALA A 117 -1.24 14.56 4.02
CA ALA A 117 -2.40 15.17 3.35
C ALA A 117 -2.85 16.47 4.06
N LYS A 118 -2.76 16.54 5.39
CA LYS A 118 -3.07 17.76 6.16
C LYS A 118 -2.00 18.83 6.04
N ALA A 119 -0.73 18.43 6.10
CA ALA A 119 0.40 19.37 6.05
C ALA A 119 0.50 20.10 4.69
N TYR A 120 0.07 19.43 3.61
CA TYR A 120 0.17 19.93 2.24
C TYR A 120 -1.21 20.21 1.60
N GLN A 121 -2.27 20.35 2.40
CA GLN A 121 -3.64 20.51 1.89
C GLN A 121 -3.86 21.75 1.00
N ASP A 122 -3.07 22.81 1.22
CA ASP A 122 -3.13 24.05 0.45
C ASP A 122 -2.23 24.02 -0.80
N GLU A 123 -1.44 22.95 -0.94
CA GLU A 123 -0.58 22.69 -2.09
C GLU A 123 -1.31 21.82 -3.11
N LYS A 124 -0.85 21.86 -4.36
CA LYS A 124 -1.39 20.95 -5.40
C LYS A 124 -0.90 19.51 -5.24
N ASN A 125 0.20 19.30 -4.51
CA ASN A 125 0.83 18.01 -4.27
C ASN A 125 1.33 17.92 -2.82
N PRO A 126 1.45 16.70 -2.26
CA PRO A 126 0.99 15.43 -2.82
C PRO A 126 -0.54 15.37 -2.91
N ASP A 127 -1.06 14.69 -3.94
CA ASP A 127 -2.46 14.26 -3.91
C ASP A 127 -2.67 13.12 -2.90
N PHE A 128 -3.89 12.58 -2.80
CA PHE A 128 -4.18 11.51 -1.85
C PHE A 128 -3.36 10.22 -2.10
N ALA A 129 -3.09 9.87 -3.35
CA ALA A 129 -2.29 8.70 -3.70
C ALA A 129 -0.80 8.95 -3.42
N ASP A 130 -0.29 10.11 -3.83
CA ASP A 130 1.10 10.54 -3.56
C ASP A 130 1.37 10.59 -2.04
N ALA A 131 0.40 11.04 -1.24
CA ALA A 131 0.53 11.09 0.23
C ALA A 131 0.65 9.69 0.85
N ILE A 132 -0.08 8.70 0.32
CA ILE A 132 0.02 7.32 0.77
C ILE A 132 1.35 6.71 0.34
N ILE A 133 1.78 6.92 -0.92
CA ILE A 133 3.07 6.42 -1.42
C ILE A 133 4.23 6.96 -0.57
N ALA A 134 4.19 8.26 -0.26
CA ALA A 134 5.17 8.89 0.61
C ALA A 134 5.18 8.30 2.03
N ALA A 135 3.99 8.11 2.61
CA ALA A 135 3.84 7.50 3.92
C ALA A 135 4.38 6.06 3.93
N THR A 136 4.07 5.25 2.92
CA THR A 136 4.61 3.91 2.76
C THR A 136 6.14 3.93 2.70
N ALA A 137 6.73 4.83 1.90
CA ALA A 137 8.18 4.94 1.80
C ALA A 137 8.82 5.26 3.16
N VAL A 138 8.24 6.19 3.92
CA VAL A 138 8.81 6.62 5.22
C VAL A 138 8.59 5.60 6.32
N VAL A 139 7.40 5.02 6.43
CA VAL A 139 7.06 4.03 7.47
C VAL A 139 7.89 2.76 7.33
N HIS A 140 8.18 2.33 6.11
CA HIS A 140 8.97 1.13 5.84
C HIS A 140 10.48 1.41 5.62
N ASP A 141 10.94 2.65 5.83
CA ASP A 141 12.32 3.09 5.56
C ASP A 141 12.85 2.68 4.17
N LEU A 142 12.08 3.01 3.12
CA LEU A 142 12.39 2.69 1.73
C LEU A 142 12.81 3.94 0.96
N ALA A 143 13.72 3.74 0.01
CA ALA A 143 14.02 4.79 -0.95
C ALA A 143 12.93 4.84 -2.04
N LEU A 144 12.31 6.00 -2.25
CA LEU A 144 11.31 6.21 -3.29
C LEU A 144 11.98 6.39 -4.65
N VAL A 145 11.56 5.58 -5.62
CA VAL A 145 11.99 5.63 -7.01
C VAL A 145 10.84 6.19 -7.84
N THR A 146 10.98 7.44 -8.29
CA THR A 146 9.93 8.17 -9.03
C THR A 146 10.58 9.15 -10.03
N TYR A 147 9.92 9.41 -11.15
CA TYR A 147 10.27 10.54 -12.04
C TYR A 147 9.51 11.83 -11.66
N ASN A 148 8.57 11.78 -10.72
CA ASN A 148 7.74 12.89 -10.28
C ASN A 148 8.12 13.44 -8.90
N ARG A 149 9.42 13.60 -8.61
CA ARG A 149 9.92 14.06 -7.29
C ARG A 149 9.26 15.34 -6.74
N ARG A 150 8.77 16.23 -7.62
CA ARG A 150 8.04 17.46 -7.24
C ARG A 150 6.69 17.19 -6.54
N HIS A 151 6.15 15.97 -6.65
CA HIS A 151 4.92 15.56 -5.96
C HIS A 151 5.16 15.23 -4.49
N TYR A 152 6.43 15.06 -4.10
CA TYR A 152 6.84 14.58 -2.79
C TYR A 152 7.72 15.65 -2.09
N PRO A 153 7.14 16.79 -1.66
CA PRO A 153 7.86 17.87 -0.99
C PRO A 153 8.35 17.52 0.43
N MET A 154 7.96 16.36 0.95
CA MET A 154 8.30 15.88 2.29
C MET A 154 9.82 15.67 2.43
N PRO A 155 10.49 16.35 3.38
CA PRO A 155 11.95 16.29 3.52
C PRO A 155 12.48 14.93 3.96
N GLU A 156 11.65 14.08 4.58
CA GLU A 156 12.02 12.74 5.04
C GLU A 156 12.15 11.73 3.90
N ILE A 157 11.65 12.06 2.71
CA ILE A 157 11.66 11.14 1.56
C ILE A 157 13.10 10.97 1.05
N ARG A 158 13.60 9.73 1.16
CA ARG A 158 14.85 9.32 0.54
C ARG A 158 14.58 8.95 -0.91
N PHE A 159 15.03 9.77 -1.85
CA PHE A 159 14.88 9.45 -3.27
C PHE A 159 16.03 8.59 -3.80
N TYR A 160 15.72 7.70 -4.74
CA TYR A 160 16.70 6.96 -5.50
C TYR A 160 16.46 7.04 -7.02
N PRO A 161 17.50 7.31 -7.83
CA PRO A 161 18.83 7.74 -7.41
C PRO A 161 18.81 9.09 -6.66
N PRO A 162 19.79 9.36 -5.78
CA PRO A 162 19.87 10.65 -5.09
C PRO A 162 19.99 11.78 -6.12
N THR A 163 19.45 12.95 -5.79
CA THR A 163 19.68 14.15 -6.62
C THR A 163 21.18 14.42 -6.64
N SER A 164 21.78 14.51 -7.82
CA SER A 164 23.10 15.12 -7.96
C SER A 164 22.98 16.53 -7.40
N ARG A 165 23.63 16.81 -6.27
CA ARG A 165 23.83 18.20 -5.85
C ARG A 165 24.74 18.81 -6.92
N GLY A 166 24.15 19.63 -7.79
CA GLY A 166 24.90 20.50 -8.69
C GLY A 166 25.65 21.57 -7.90
#